data_AF-A0A438KN99-F1
#
_entry.id   AF-A0A438KN99-F1
#
_cell.length_a   1.000
_cell.length_b   1.000
_cell.length_c   1.000
_cell.angle_alpha   90.00
_cell.angle_beta   90.00
_cell.angle_gamma   90.00
#
_symmetry.space_group_name_H-M   'P 1'
#
loop_
_entity.id
_entity.type
_entity.pdbx_description
1 polymer ?
#
loop_
_entity_poly.entity_id
_entity_poly.type
_entity_poly.pdbx_seq_one_letter_code
_entity_poly.pdbx_strand_id
1 'polypeptide(L)'
;MAARAGKSQEMDPGIWGHLPVELLEHVLSFLPLKSFFNLLCTCKRFKSLIYSPSFLAKYSPSSSSSSSSSSSPALSSFLLLSHPQFYRHRLPLYDSAIGNWRNLSLTCSILLPYTATTAITLLSAANGLLCFSLPNSSSFLVCNLLVGSSRVLQFPGYPFAFEMLTLVPAPDGYKIFMIASGSSSNNAWVYDSGVHSWREFQGFDPTLSDNCHQGVYCNGVLYFCTSEPFSVVCFDLESGVWDRSVVELPGELTFVKLVSDGEGKLYLVGGIGRNGISKSMKLWELEGENWVLVESLPEFMCQKLVSVCYHNYEHVYCFWHQETICVCCYTWPEILYYKVARRTWHWLPKCPSLPDKWSCGFRWFSFVPELYAQV
;
A
#
# COMPACT_ATOMS: atom_id res chain seq x y z
N MET A 1 53.78 16.41 14.88
CA MET A 1 53.09 16.31 16.18
C MET A 1 51.91 15.36 15.98
N ALA A 2 52.10 14.07 16.28
CA ALA A 2 51.11 13.03 16.00
C ALA A 2 49.99 13.06 17.05
N ALA A 3 48.74 13.11 16.60
CA ALA A 3 47.57 13.02 17.46
C ALA A 3 47.53 11.65 18.14
N ARG A 4 47.51 11.66 19.48
CA ARG A 4 47.41 10.48 20.33
C ARG A 4 45.99 9.92 20.18
N ALA A 5 45.84 8.78 19.49
CA ALA A 5 44.60 8.04 19.48
C ALA A 5 44.25 7.65 20.93
N GLY A 6 43.09 8.11 21.43
CA GLY A 6 42.60 7.73 22.75
C GLY A 6 42.39 6.21 22.80
N LYS A 7 42.89 5.56 23.87
CA LYS A 7 42.57 4.15 24.15
C LYS A 7 41.05 4.02 24.25
N SER A 8 40.45 3.13 23.45
CA SER A 8 39.05 2.73 23.67
C SER A 8 38.97 2.12 25.07
N GLN A 9 38.17 2.71 25.95
CA GLN A 9 37.84 2.13 27.23
C GLN A 9 37.05 0.85 26.95
N GLU A 10 37.67 -0.31 27.13
CA GLU A 10 36.96 -1.59 27.02
C GLU A 10 35.88 -1.63 28.10
N MET A 11 34.65 -1.90 27.68
CA MET A 11 33.52 -2.05 28.58
C MET A 11 33.68 -3.31 29.43
N ASP A 12 33.45 -3.21 30.74
CA ASP A 12 33.53 -4.36 31.66
C ASP A 12 32.47 -5.43 31.32
N PRO A 13 32.87 -6.62 30.84
CA PRO A 13 31.92 -7.66 30.46
C PRO A 13 31.08 -8.18 31.63
N GLY A 14 31.55 -8.06 32.88
CA GLY A 14 30.79 -8.45 34.07
C GLY A 14 29.60 -7.52 34.35
N ILE A 15 29.73 -6.23 34.03
CA ILE A 15 28.64 -5.26 34.21
C ILE A 15 27.69 -5.33 33.01
N TRP A 16 28.24 -5.30 31.80
CA TRP A 16 27.44 -5.16 30.58
C TRP A 16 26.87 -6.50 30.07
N GLY A 17 27.48 -7.63 30.43
CA GLY A 17 26.98 -8.96 30.08
C GLY A 17 25.69 -9.34 30.82
N HIS A 18 25.47 -8.77 32.01
CA HIS A 18 24.31 -9.03 32.86
C HIS A 18 23.23 -7.93 32.80
N LEU A 19 23.31 -7.02 31.82
CA LEU A 19 22.30 -5.96 31.67
C LEU A 19 20.90 -6.60 31.46
N PRO A 20 19.92 -6.24 32.31
CA PRO A 20 18.53 -6.67 32.16
C PRO A 20 18.00 -6.38 30.75
N VAL A 21 17.16 -7.28 30.24
CA VAL A 21 16.65 -7.20 28.87
C VAL A 21 15.85 -5.92 28.67
N GLU A 22 15.10 -5.50 29.68
CA GLU A 22 14.24 -4.32 29.66
C GLU A 22 15.04 -3.03 29.50
N LEU A 23 16.19 -2.94 30.20
CA LEU A 23 17.11 -1.80 30.12
C LEU A 23 17.83 -1.77 28.77
N LEU A 24 18.27 -2.93 28.28
CA LEU A 24 18.88 -3.03 26.95
C LEU A 24 17.89 -2.61 25.86
N GLU A 25 16.65 -3.11 25.93
CA GLU A 25 15.56 -2.73 25.03
C GLU A 25 15.26 -1.23 25.09
N HIS A 26 15.29 -0.63 26.29
CA HIS A 26 15.08 0.81 26.43
C HIS A 26 16.23 1.62 25.82
N VAL A 27 17.49 1.27 26.09
CA VAL A 27 18.66 1.94 25.50
C VAL A 27 18.62 1.86 23.97
N LEU A 28 18.33 0.68 23.43
CA LEU A 28 18.27 0.47 21.98
C LEU A 28 17.09 1.21 21.35
N SER A 29 15.98 1.43 22.08
CA SER A 29 14.84 2.21 21.58
C SER A 29 15.18 3.66 21.22
N PHE A 30 16.24 4.22 21.80
CA PHE A 30 16.74 5.56 21.47
C PHE A 30 17.60 5.62 20.20
N LEU A 31 17.97 4.47 19.63
CA LEU A 31 18.80 4.47 18.42
C LEU A 31 17.97 4.82 17.18
N PRO A 32 18.53 5.60 16.25
CA PRO A 32 17.94 5.75 14.92
C PRO A 32 17.77 4.38 14.27
N LEU A 33 16.67 4.19 13.53
CA LEU A 33 16.33 2.90 12.94
C LEU A 33 17.45 2.34 12.03
N LYS A 34 18.18 3.21 11.32
CA LYS A 34 19.36 2.81 10.55
C LYS A 34 20.43 2.14 11.42
N SER A 35 20.74 2.72 12.57
CA SER A 35 21.71 2.16 13.51
C SER A 35 21.19 0.87 14.12
N PHE A 36 19.89 0.82 14.44
CA PHE A 36 19.24 -0.39 14.93
C PHE A 36 19.32 -1.54 13.92
N PHE A 37 18.95 -1.33 12.65
CA PHE A 37 19.05 -2.35 11.60
C PHE A 37 20.48 -2.88 11.42
N ASN A 38 21.49 -2.00 11.52
CA ASN A 38 22.89 -2.43 11.47
C ASN A 38 23.26 -3.33 12.66
N LEU A 39 22.72 -3.05 13.86
CA LEU A 39 22.95 -3.87 15.06
C LEU A 39 22.36 -5.28 14.95
N LEU A 40 21.22 -5.44 14.27
CA LEU A 40 20.59 -6.75 14.07
C LEU A 40 21.52 -7.75 13.37
N CYS A 41 22.44 -7.27 12.54
CA CYS A 41 23.41 -8.09 11.83
C CYS A 41 24.60 -8.55 12.68
N THR A 42 24.77 -8.01 13.89
CA THR A 42 25.98 -8.24 14.71
C THR A 42 25.86 -9.43 15.66
N CYS A 43 24.68 -9.71 16.21
CA CYS A 43 24.48 -10.89 17.08
C CYS A 43 23.03 -11.39 17.09
N LYS A 44 22.84 -12.67 17.45
CA LYS A 44 21.51 -13.30 17.54
C LYS A 44 20.59 -12.63 18.56
N ARG A 45 21.15 -12.11 19.67
CA ARG A 45 20.40 -11.42 20.72
C ARG A 45 19.82 -10.09 20.23
N PHE A 46 20.56 -9.31 19.44
CA PHE A 46 19.99 -8.11 18.84
C PHE A 46 19.02 -8.46 17.72
N LYS A 47 19.32 -9.49 16.92
CA LYS A 47 18.39 -9.98 15.91
C LYS A 47 17.03 -10.38 16.51
N SER A 48 16.99 -10.99 17.70
CA SER A 48 15.73 -11.37 18.33
C SER A 48 14.86 -10.19 18.79
N LEU A 49 15.44 -8.99 18.96
CA LEU A 49 14.68 -7.81 19.42
C LEU A 49 13.62 -7.36 18.42
N ILE A 50 13.83 -7.59 17.12
CA ILE A 50 12.84 -7.25 16.10
C ILE A 50 11.60 -8.14 16.15
N TYR A 51 11.64 -9.22 16.94
CA TYR A 51 10.50 -10.11 17.19
C TYR A 51 9.94 -9.94 18.62
N SER A 52 10.50 -9.03 19.43
CA SER A 52 10.05 -8.77 20.79
C SER A 52 8.89 -7.75 20.79
N PRO A 53 7.66 -8.13 21.19
CA PRO A 53 6.53 -7.21 21.20
C PRO A 53 6.75 -5.99 22.10
N SER A 54 7.40 -6.18 23.27
CA SER A 54 7.71 -5.09 24.21
C SER A 54 8.70 -4.08 23.63
N PHE A 55 9.64 -4.55 22.82
CA PHE A 55 10.61 -3.69 22.14
C PHE A 55 9.94 -2.93 20.99
N LEU A 56 9.16 -3.61 20.15
CA LEU A 56 8.47 -3.00 19.01
C LEU A 56 7.42 -1.97 19.44
N ALA A 57 6.75 -2.18 20.58
CA ALA A 57 5.79 -1.22 21.14
C ALA A 57 6.41 0.17 21.41
N LYS A 58 7.72 0.25 21.68
CA LYS A 58 8.46 1.51 21.87
C LYS A 58 8.62 2.31 20.57
N TYR A 59 8.44 1.66 19.41
CA TYR A 59 8.48 2.27 18.08
C TYR A 59 7.09 2.47 17.47
N SER A 60 6.01 2.08 18.15
CA SER A 60 4.65 2.27 17.65
C SER A 60 4.23 3.76 17.74
N PRO A 61 3.63 4.33 16.69
CA PRO A 61 3.12 5.71 16.71
C PRO A 61 1.93 5.90 17.67
N SER A 62 1.23 4.82 18.04
CA SER A 62 -0.04 4.87 18.79
C SER A 62 0.09 5.03 20.31
N SER A 63 1.31 5.09 20.86
CA SER A 63 1.54 5.21 22.31
C SER A 63 1.67 6.66 22.81
N SER A 64 1.42 7.67 21.97
CA SER A 64 1.60 9.09 22.33
C SER A 64 0.30 9.80 22.75
N SER A 65 -0.54 9.13 23.55
CA SER A 65 -1.67 9.75 24.23
C SER A 65 -1.33 10.16 25.67
N SER A 66 -0.17 10.79 25.90
CA SER A 66 0.06 11.66 27.06
C SER A 66 1.50 12.18 27.06
N SER A 67 1.66 13.49 26.85
CA SER A 67 2.70 14.33 27.49
C SER A 67 4.11 13.72 27.68
N SER A 68 4.82 13.42 26.59
CA SER A 68 6.29 13.50 26.58
C SER A 68 6.81 13.53 25.15
N SER A 69 7.66 14.51 24.86
CA SER A 69 8.33 14.80 23.60
C SER A 69 9.39 13.75 23.20
N SER A 70 9.02 12.46 23.17
CA SER A 70 9.84 11.40 22.59
C SER A 70 9.32 11.10 21.18
N SER A 71 9.81 11.88 20.21
CA SER A 71 9.58 11.64 18.79
C SER A 71 10.17 10.27 18.41
N SER A 72 9.35 9.21 18.42
CA SER A 72 9.71 7.96 17.77
C SER A 72 10.09 8.30 16.31
N PRO A 73 11.27 7.88 15.81
CA PRO A 73 11.69 8.24 14.47
C PRO A 73 10.80 7.52 13.46
N ALA A 74 9.79 8.21 12.94
CA ALA A 74 8.92 7.69 11.88
C ALA A 74 9.79 7.32 10.66
N LEU A 75 9.58 6.12 10.12
CA LEU A 75 10.21 5.72 8.87
C LEU A 75 9.70 6.63 7.74
N SER A 76 10.59 6.99 6.82
CA SER A 76 10.18 7.68 5.60
C SER A 76 9.23 6.76 4.82
N SER A 77 8.14 7.31 4.31
CA SER A 77 7.25 6.58 3.39
C SER A 77 7.64 6.84 1.95
N PHE A 78 7.30 5.89 1.10
CA PHE A 78 7.69 5.89 -0.29
C PHE A 78 6.50 5.53 -1.18
N LEU A 79 6.52 6.04 -2.40
CA LEU A 79 5.72 5.51 -3.50
C LEU A 79 6.57 4.49 -4.24
N LEU A 80 6.01 3.30 -4.47
CA LEU A 80 6.65 2.22 -5.21
C LEU A 80 6.13 2.20 -6.63
N LEU A 81 7.04 2.08 -7.59
CA LEU A 81 6.69 1.77 -8.97
C LEU A 81 7.03 0.31 -9.27
N SER A 82 6.04 -0.45 -9.72
CA SER A 82 6.20 -1.81 -10.25
C SER A 82 5.85 -1.81 -11.73
N HIS A 83 6.69 -2.47 -12.54
CA HIS A 83 6.50 -2.59 -13.97
C HIS A 83 7.08 -3.91 -14.49
N PRO A 84 6.43 -4.62 -15.44
CA PRO A 84 6.91 -5.89 -15.98
C PRO A 84 8.32 -5.81 -16.61
N GLN A 85 8.68 -4.66 -17.17
CA GLN A 85 9.99 -4.44 -17.79
C GLN A 85 11.11 -4.13 -16.79
N PHE A 86 10.83 -4.03 -15.48
CA PHE A 86 11.89 -3.82 -14.49
C PHE A 86 12.69 -5.09 -14.23
N TYR A 87 13.97 -5.02 -14.60
CA TYR A 87 14.91 -6.11 -14.40
C TYR A 87 15.09 -6.46 -12.92
N ARG A 88 15.13 -7.78 -12.60
CA ARG A 88 15.29 -8.34 -11.25
C ARG A 88 14.25 -7.85 -10.21
N HIS A 89 13.05 -7.48 -10.66
CA HIS A 89 11.95 -7.07 -9.76
C HIS A 89 12.35 -5.93 -8.80
N ARG A 90 13.14 -4.98 -9.32
CA ARG A 90 13.44 -3.75 -8.59
C ARG A 90 12.17 -2.91 -8.51
N LEU A 91 11.93 -2.34 -7.34
CA LEU A 91 10.87 -1.39 -7.08
C LEU A 91 11.53 -0.04 -6.77
N PRO A 92 11.64 0.85 -7.78
CA PRO A 92 12.10 2.22 -7.55
C PRO A 92 11.27 2.91 -6.46
N LEU A 93 11.98 3.66 -5.62
CA LEU A 93 11.40 4.37 -4.48
C LEU A 93 11.33 5.86 -4.80
N TYR A 94 10.12 6.42 -4.81
CA TYR A 94 9.94 7.87 -4.78
C TYR A 94 9.66 8.32 -3.35
N ASP A 95 10.42 9.29 -2.88
CA ASP A 95 10.27 9.85 -1.54
C ASP A 95 9.52 11.17 -1.63
N SER A 96 8.30 11.18 -1.09
CA SER A 96 7.38 12.31 -1.12
C SER A 96 7.83 13.47 -0.22
N ALA A 97 8.60 13.20 0.84
CA ALA A 97 9.10 14.21 1.76
C ALA A 97 10.22 15.06 1.14
N ILE A 98 11.11 14.43 0.36
CA ILE A 98 12.17 15.15 -0.40
C ILE A 98 11.73 15.54 -1.81
N GLY A 99 10.61 14.99 -2.30
CA GLY A 99 10.10 15.24 -3.64
C GLY A 99 10.96 14.62 -4.75
N ASN A 100 11.70 13.55 -4.49
CA ASN A 100 12.65 12.98 -5.44
C ASN A 100 12.76 11.44 -5.36
N TRP A 101 13.22 10.84 -6.44
CA TRP A 101 13.57 9.43 -6.50
C TRP A 101 14.80 9.14 -5.64
N ARG A 102 14.77 8.02 -4.91
CA ARG A 102 15.95 7.52 -4.21
C ARG A 102 16.85 6.77 -5.19
N ASN A 103 18.16 6.86 -4.98
CA ASN A 103 19.17 6.08 -5.73
C ASN A 103 19.13 4.57 -5.37
N LEU A 104 18.35 4.20 -4.35
CA LEU A 104 18.12 2.84 -3.90
C LEU A 104 16.76 2.36 -4.39
N SER A 105 16.66 1.07 -4.68
CA SER A 105 15.39 0.40 -5.02
C SER A 105 15.19 -0.78 -4.10
N LEU A 106 13.94 -1.06 -3.72
CA LEU A 106 13.64 -2.31 -3.01
C LEU A 106 13.84 -3.49 -3.95
N THR A 107 14.41 -4.56 -3.41
CA THR A 107 14.70 -5.78 -4.16
C THR A 107 14.13 -6.96 -3.39
N CYS A 108 13.23 -7.72 -4.03
CA CYS A 108 12.56 -8.86 -3.39
C CYS A 108 13.41 -10.14 -3.42
N SER A 109 14.57 -10.14 -4.09
CA SER A 109 15.45 -11.30 -4.25
C SER A 109 15.89 -11.95 -2.94
N ILE A 110 15.87 -11.23 -1.82
CA ILE A 110 16.26 -11.75 -0.49
C ILE A 110 15.19 -12.67 0.10
N LEU A 111 13.91 -12.45 -0.25
CA LEU A 111 12.78 -13.21 0.30
C LEU A 111 12.22 -14.27 -0.65
N LEU A 112 12.72 -14.29 -1.88
CA LEU A 112 12.30 -15.26 -2.89
C LEU A 112 13.11 -16.55 -2.71
N PRO A 113 12.46 -17.73 -2.74
CA PRO A 113 13.19 -18.99 -2.79
C PRO A 113 14.11 -18.99 -4.03
N TYR A 114 15.34 -19.51 -3.88
CA TYR A 114 16.42 -19.48 -4.89
C TYR A 114 16.02 -20.06 -6.27
N THR A 115 14.92 -20.81 -6.34
CA THR A 115 14.33 -21.38 -7.55
C THR A 115 13.40 -20.44 -8.32
N ALA A 116 13.06 -19.27 -7.78
CA ALA A 116 12.17 -18.30 -8.41
C ALA A 116 12.92 -17.45 -9.46
N THR A 117 13.19 -18.05 -10.62
CA THR A 117 13.49 -17.33 -11.88
C THR A 117 12.25 -16.68 -12.51
N THR A 118 11.15 -16.68 -11.77
CA THR A 118 9.78 -16.42 -12.21
C THR A 118 9.37 -14.97 -12.14
N ALA A 119 8.52 -14.56 -13.08
CA ALA A 119 7.85 -13.26 -13.06
C ALA A 119 6.96 -13.13 -11.81
N ILE A 120 7.45 -12.42 -10.79
CA ILE A 120 6.65 -12.00 -9.65
C ILE A 120 6.01 -10.64 -9.94
N THR A 121 4.78 -10.46 -9.44
CA THR A 121 4.02 -9.22 -9.64
C THR A 121 3.52 -8.73 -8.29
N LEU A 122 3.83 -7.48 -7.94
CA LEU A 122 3.25 -6.81 -6.78
C LEU A 122 1.76 -6.56 -7.06
N LEU A 123 0.89 -7.08 -6.18
CA LEU A 123 -0.56 -6.98 -6.31
C LEU A 123 -1.15 -5.91 -5.42
N SER A 124 -0.67 -5.81 -4.17
CA SER A 124 -1.20 -4.87 -3.18
C SER A 124 -0.15 -4.57 -2.12
N ALA A 125 -0.28 -3.40 -1.49
CA ALA A 125 0.56 -2.95 -0.38
C ALA A 125 -0.31 -2.26 0.66
N ALA A 126 -0.10 -2.57 1.94
CA ALA A 126 -0.81 -1.96 3.05
C ALA A 126 -0.01 -2.13 4.35
N ASN A 127 0.05 -1.09 5.19
CA ASN A 127 0.56 -1.19 6.56
C ASN A 127 1.96 -1.82 6.65
N GLY A 128 2.88 -1.37 5.80
CA GLY A 128 4.25 -1.90 5.69
C GLY A 128 4.39 -3.27 5.03
N LEU A 129 3.29 -3.96 4.72
CA LEU A 129 3.27 -5.26 4.06
C LEU A 129 3.15 -5.12 2.55
N LEU A 130 3.78 -6.05 1.84
CA LEU A 130 3.67 -6.19 0.38
C LEU A 130 3.14 -7.58 0.04
N CYS A 131 2.20 -7.66 -0.90
CA CYS A 131 1.61 -8.91 -1.36
C CYS A 131 1.96 -9.14 -2.85
N PHE A 132 2.69 -10.22 -3.12
CA PHE A 132 3.12 -10.62 -4.46
C PHE A 132 2.36 -11.86 -4.93
N SER A 133 2.10 -11.93 -6.24
CA SER A 133 1.68 -13.17 -6.90
C SER A 133 2.88 -14.06 -7.23
N LEU A 134 2.77 -15.35 -6.96
CA LEU A 134 3.69 -16.41 -7.39
C LEU A 134 2.94 -17.40 -8.31
N PRO A 135 2.71 -17.07 -9.60
CA PRO A 135 1.81 -17.83 -10.47
C PRO A 135 2.20 -19.31 -10.62
N ASN A 136 3.49 -19.59 -10.77
CA ASN A 136 3.98 -20.96 -10.97
C ASN A 136 3.81 -21.86 -9.74
N SER A 137 3.59 -21.26 -8.57
CA SER A 137 3.40 -21.97 -7.30
C SER A 137 1.97 -21.85 -6.79
N SER A 138 1.03 -21.33 -7.59
CA SER A 138 -0.38 -21.10 -7.21
C SER A 138 -0.52 -20.52 -5.80
N SER A 139 0.29 -19.51 -5.50
CA SER A 139 0.39 -18.93 -4.16
C SER A 139 0.67 -17.44 -4.19
N PHE A 140 0.41 -16.79 -3.06
CA PHE A 140 0.79 -15.43 -2.77
C PHE A 140 1.97 -15.41 -1.80
N LEU A 141 2.80 -14.38 -1.90
CA LEU A 141 3.84 -14.08 -0.92
C LEU A 141 3.48 -12.76 -0.25
N VAL A 142 3.13 -12.81 1.04
CA VAL A 142 3.03 -11.61 1.88
C VAL A 142 4.35 -11.44 2.61
N CYS A 143 4.90 -10.23 2.63
CA CYS A 143 6.14 -9.98 3.32
C CYS A 143 6.25 -8.59 3.94
N ASN A 144 7.01 -8.55 5.03
CA ASN A 144 7.53 -7.33 5.63
C ASN A 144 9.03 -7.26 5.31
N LEU A 145 9.38 -6.41 4.34
CA LEU A 145 10.76 -6.28 3.87
C LEU A 145 11.70 -5.68 4.93
N LEU A 146 11.19 -4.92 5.91
CA LEU A 146 12.02 -4.30 6.94
C LEU A 146 12.61 -5.34 7.88
N VAL A 147 11.77 -6.26 8.33
CA VAL A 147 12.14 -7.27 9.33
C VAL A 147 12.54 -8.60 8.68
N GLY A 148 12.37 -8.70 7.36
CA GLY A 148 12.69 -9.90 6.58
C GLY A 148 11.76 -11.07 6.86
N SER A 149 10.55 -10.83 7.36
CA SER A 149 9.53 -11.87 7.53
C SER A 149 8.70 -12.01 6.26
N SER A 150 8.30 -13.25 5.97
CA SER A 150 7.44 -13.56 4.84
C SER A 150 6.59 -14.80 5.13
N ARG A 151 5.44 -14.88 4.45
CA ARG A 151 4.54 -16.03 4.47
C ARG A 151 4.06 -16.31 3.06
N VAL A 152 4.10 -17.58 2.70
CA VAL A 152 3.52 -18.09 1.46
C VAL A 152 2.10 -18.57 1.76
N LEU A 153 1.13 -18.04 1.02
CA LEU A 153 -0.28 -18.39 1.12
C LEU A 153 -0.69 -19.17 -0.12
N GLN A 154 -1.24 -20.36 0.03
CA GLN A 154 -1.78 -21.09 -1.11
C GLN A 154 -3.07 -20.42 -1.60
N PHE A 155 -3.32 -20.50 -2.90
CA PHE A 155 -4.60 -20.08 -3.47
C PHE A 155 -5.75 -20.87 -2.82
N PRO A 156 -6.97 -20.31 -2.75
CA PRO A 156 -8.12 -21.01 -2.18
C PRO A 156 -8.48 -22.32 -2.89
N GLY A 157 -8.15 -22.45 -4.17
CA GLY A 157 -8.34 -23.65 -4.96
C GLY A 157 -7.35 -23.73 -6.13
N TYR A 158 -7.48 -24.78 -6.93
CA TYR A 158 -6.77 -24.91 -8.20
C TYR A 158 -7.66 -25.56 -9.26
N PRO A 159 -7.79 -24.98 -10.46
CA PRO A 159 -7.29 -23.65 -10.87
C PRO A 159 -8.00 -22.51 -10.13
N PHE A 160 -7.33 -21.37 -9.97
CA PHE A 160 -7.90 -20.20 -9.31
C PHE A 160 -7.57 -18.93 -10.08
N ALA A 161 -8.58 -18.37 -10.75
CA ALA A 161 -8.49 -17.11 -11.45
C ALA A 161 -9.18 -16.03 -10.61
N PHE A 162 -8.43 -14.99 -10.26
CA PHE A 162 -8.94 -13.84 -9.54
C PHE A 162 -8.79 -12.57 -10.36
N GLU A 163 -9.77 -11.69 -10.22
CA GLU A 163 -9.85 -10.42 -10.94
C GLU A 163 -9.19 -9.31 -10.11
N MET A 164 -9.32 -9.39 -8.78
CA MET A 164 -8.85 -8.37 -7.85
C MET A 164 -8.28 -8.97 -6.58
N LEU A 165 -7.26 -8.33 -6.01
CA LEU A 165 -6.75 -8.59 -4.67
C LEU A 165 -6.55 -7.29 -3.90
N THR A 166 -7.04 -7.24 -2.66
CA THR A 166 -6.83 -6.14 -1.73
C THR A 166 -6.23 -6.65 -0.43
N LEU A 167 -5.05 -6.15 -0.07
CA LEU A 167 -4.47 -6.36 1.25
C LEU A 167 -5.07 -5.34 2.22
N VAL A 168 -5.65 -5.84 3.32
CA VAL A 168 -6.33 -5.02 4.32
C VAL A 168 -5.59 -5.17 5.66
N PRO A 169 -5.17 -4.07 6.29
CA PRO A 169 -4.58 -4.16 7.62
C PRO A 169 -5.63 -4.56 8.67
N ALA A 170 -5.20 -5.34 9.65
CA ALA A 170 -6.01 -5.72 10.80
C ALA A 170 -5.18 -5.50 12.10
N PRO A 171 -5.81 -5.27 13.25
CA PRO A 171 -5.09 -5.02 14.52
C PRO A 171 -4.04 -6.08 14.85
N ASP A 172 -4.37 -7.35 14.61
CA ASP A 172 -3.51 -8.51 14.91
C ASP A 172 -2.94 -9.17 13.64
N GLY A 173 -2.79 -8.42 12.54
CA GLY A 173 -2.18 -8.91 11.30
C GLY A 173 -2.76 -8.25 10.06
N TYR A 174 -3.25 -9.06 9.13
CA TYR A 174 -3.88 -8.61 7.89
C TYR A 174 -4.98 -9.57 7.44
N LYS A 175 -5.85 -9.05 6.56
CA LYS A 175 -6.77 -9.84 5.76
C LYS A 175 -6.45 -9.65 4.28
N ILE A 176 -6.76 -10.64 3.46
CA ILE A 176 -6.71 -10.50 1.99
C ILE A 176 -8.11 -10.71 1.46
N PHE A 177 -8.66 -9.70 0.81
CA PHE A 177 -9.91 -9.80 0.07
C PHE A 177 -9.61 -10.05 -1.41
N MET A 178 -10.34 -10.97 -2.02
CA MET A 178 -10.27 -11.24 -3.45
C MET A 178 -11.65 -11.45 -4.04
N ILE A 179 -11.79 -11.09 -5.31
CA ILE A 179 -12.92 -11.50 -6.15
C ILE A 179 -12.38 -12.51 -7.16
N ALA A 180 -12.95 -13.70 -7.15
CA ALA A 180 -12.59 -14.78 -8.04
C ALA A 180 -13.70 -15.04 -9.06
N SER A 181 -13.29 -15.23 -10.31
CA SER A 181 -14.20 -15.54 -11.41
C SER A 181 -14.50 -17.04 -11.37
N GLY A 182 -15.74 -17.39 -11.03
CA GLY A 182 -16.23 -18.78 -11.01
C GLY A 182 -16.87 -19.19 -12.34
N SER A 183 -17.25 -20.46 -12.47
CA SER A 183 -17.92 -20.98 -13.67
C SER A 183 -19.36 -20.48 -13.86
N SER A 184 -20.02 -20.00 -12.80
CA SER A 184 -21.40 -19.52 -12.82
C SER A 184 -21.62 -18.15 -12.16
N SER A 185 -20.73 -17.74 -11.25
CA SER A 185 -20.81 -16.46 -10.53
C SER A 185 -19.43 -16.07 -10.00
N ASN A 186 -19.23 -14.78 -9.75
CA ASN A 186 -18.05 -14.31 -9.02
C ASN A 186 -18.24 -14.65 -7.53
N ASN A 187 -17.18 -15.12 -6.88
CA ASN A 187 -17.17 -15.43 -5.45
C ASN A 187 -16.19 -14.51 -4.72
N ALA A 188 -16.56 -14.07 -3.54
CA ALA A 188 -15.69 -13.26 -2.68
C ALA A 188 -14.93 -14.18 -1.72
N TRP A 189 -13.62 -13.96 -1.61
CA TRP A 189 -12.74 -14.73 -0.75
C TRP A 189 -12.03 -13.82 0.24
N VAL A 190 -12.03 -14.21 1.51
CA VAL A 190 -11.31 -13.49 2.57
C VAL A 190 -10.34 -14.42 3.27
N TYR A 191 -9.05 -14.14 3.17
CA TYR A 191 -8.04 -14.75 4.03
C TYR A 191 -7.93 -13.95 5.30
N ASP A 192 -7.83 -14.65 6.43
CA ASP A 192 -7.56 -14.04 7.73
C ASP A 192 -6.24 -14.59 8.28
N SER A 193 -5.27 -13.71 8.48
CA SER A 193 -3.95 -14.08 9.00
C SER A 193 -3.97 -14.50 10.47
N GLY A 194 -5.01 -14.21 11.26
CA GLY A 194 -5.11 -14.68 12.64
C GLY A 194 -5.48 -16.17 12.73
N VAL A 195 -6.35 -16.63 11.83
CA VAL A 195 -6.79 -18.05 11.78
C VAL A 195 -6.11 -18.86 10.68
N HIS A 196 -5.33 -18.20 9.82
CA HIS A 196 -4.60 -18.79 8.70
C HIS A 196 -5.47 -19.56 7.69
N SER A 197 -6.69 -19.09 7.45
CA SER A 197 -7.64 -19.77 6.57
C SER A 197 -8.37 -18.81 5.64
N TRP A 198 -8.86 -19.39 4.54
CA TRP A 198 -9.74 -18.72 3.59
C TRP A 198 -11.20 -18.96 3.97
N ARG A 199 -12.02 -17.91 3.88
CA ARG A 199 -13.48 -17.99 3.94
C ARG A 199 -14.05 -17.61 2.59
N GLU A 200 -15.03 -18.38 2.12
CA GLU A 200 -15.77 -18.12 0.91
C GLU A 200 -17.08 -17.42 1.25
N PHE A 201 -17.41 -16.38 0.48
CA PHE A 201 -18.66 -15.65 0.55
C PHE A 201 -19.26 -15.53 -0.85
N GLN A 202 -20.56 -15.28 -0.91
CA GLN A 202 -21.19 -14.93 -2.17
C GLN A 202 -20.54 -13.65 -2.71
N GLY A 203 -20.18 -13.67 -4.00
CA GLY A 203 -19.76 -12.43 -4.65
C GLY A 203 -20.96 -11.51 -4.87
N PHE A 204 -20.66 -10.30 -5.31
CA PHE A 204 -21.67 -9.40 -5.82
C PHE A 204 -22.05 -9.80 -7.24
N ASP A 205 -23.22 -9.34 -7.72
CA ASP A 205 -23.65 -9.45 -9.12
C ASP A 205 -22.47 -9.21 -10.10
N PRO A 206 -22.48 -9.79 -11.31
CA PRO A 206 -21.37 -9.73 -12.30
C PRO A 206 -21.02 -8.31 -12.81
N THR A 207 -21.56 -7.26 -12.18
CA THR A 207 -21.40 -5.84 -12.50
C THR A 207 -20.39 -5.10 -11.62
N LEU A 208 -19.78 -5.75 -10.62
CA LEU A 208 -18.51 -5.28 -10.06
C LEU A 208 -17.49 -5.37 -11.20
N SER A 209 -17.38 -4.27 -11.93
CA SER A 209 -16.62 -4.11 -13.17
C SER A 209 -15.35 -4.97 -13.26
N ASP A 210 -15.01 -5.41 -14.48
CA ASP A 210 -13.65 -5.82 -14.91
C ASP A 210 -12.54 -4.79 -14.57
N ASN A 211 -12.91 -3.64 -14.01
CA ASN A 211 -12.14 -2.42 -13.86
C ASN A 211 -11.92 -2.00 -12.40
N CYS A 212 -12.27 -2.87 -11.46
CA CYS A 212 -12.03 -2.63 -10.05
C CYS A 212 -10.68 -3.27 -9.69
N HIS A 213 -9.63 -2.45 -9.62
CA HIS A 213 -8.26 -2.94 -9.44
C HIS A 213 -7.92 -3.25 -7.97
N GLN A 214 -8.55 -2.54 -7.04
CA GLN A 214 -8.39 -2.72 -5.59
C GLN A 214 -9.59 -2.11 -4.85
N GLY A 215 -10.03 -2.76 -3.78
CA GLY A 215 -11.04 -2.25 -2.86
C GLY A 215 -10.47 -1.20 -1.92
N VAL A 216 -11.30 -0.24 -1.54
CA VAL A 216 -10.92 0.85 -0.63
C VAL A 216 -11.39 0.51 0.77
N TYR A 217 -10.44 0.25 1.68
CA TYR A 217 -10.76 -0.05 3.07
C TYR A 217 -11.02 1.23 3.88
N CYS A 218 -12.16 1.27 4.56
CA CYS A 218 -12.53 2.36 5.46
C CYS A 218 -13.45 1.81 6.57
N ASN A 219 -13.12 2.07 7.83
CA ASN A 219 -13.94 1.73 9.00
C ASN A 219 -14.45 0.27 9.04
N GLY A 220 -13.61 -0.71 8.72
CA GLY A 220 -13.98 -2.14 8.75
C GLY A 220 -14.64 -2.66 7.48
N VAL A 221 -14.94 -1.78 6.52
CA VAL A 221 -15.70 -2.09 5.31
C VAL A 221 -14.84 -1.83 4.07
N LEU A 222 -14.99 -2.67 3.05
CA LEU A 222 -14.40 -2.43 1.73
C LEU A 222 -15.41 -1.75 0.81
N TYR A 223 -15.01 -0.66 0.19
CA TYR A 223 -15.81 0.11 -0.75
C TYR A 223 -15.31 -0.09 -2.18
N PHE A 224 -16.26 -0.22 -3.11
CA PHE A 224 -16.03 -0.40 -4.54
C PHE A 224 -16.97 0.48 -5.35
N CYS A 225 -16.59 0.77 -6.59
CA CYS A 225 -17.47 1.38 -7.57
C CYS A 225 -17.87 0.36 -8.64
N THR A 226 -19.15 0.32 -9.00
CA THR A 226 -19.62 -0.48 -10.13
C THR A 226 -19.27 0.17 -11.48
N SER A 227 -19.35 -0.61 -12.56
CA SER A 227 -19.45 -0.04 -13.92
C SER A 227 -20.74 0.77 -14.08
N GLU A 228 -20.83 1.56 -15.16
CA GLU A 228 -22.06 2.29 -15.51
C GLU A 228 -23.31 1.39 -15.49
N PRO A 229 -24.41 1.78 -14.81
CA PRO A 229 -24.57 3.01 -14.02
C PRO A 229 -23.74 2.98 -12.73
N PHE A 230 -22.94 4.04 -12.53
CA PHE A 230 -22.04 4.12 -11.38
C PHE A 230 -22.82 4.08 -10.06
N SER A 231 -22.38 3.24 -9.15
CA SER A 231 -22.85 3.17 -7.76
C SER A 231 -21.70 2.78 -6.85
N VAL A 232 -21.81 3.14 -5.57
CA VAL A 232 -20.87 2.69 -4.55
C VAL A 232 -21.46 1.48 -3.85
N VAL A 233 -20.69 0.41 -3.77
CA VAL A 233 -21.08 -0.81 -3.06
C VAL A 233 -20.05 -1.11 -2.00
N CYS A 234 -20.50 -1.72 -0.91
CA CYS A 234 -19.66 -2.05 0.21
C CYS A 234 -19.74 -3.54 0.55
N PHE A 235 -18.64 -4.06 1.07
CA PHE A 235 -18.51 -5.41 1.55
C PHE A 235 -18.00 -5.39 2.99
N ASP A 236 -18.78 -5.98 3.89
CA ASP A 236 -18.38 -6.17 5.28
C ASP A 236 -17.49 -7.42 5.39
N LEU A 237 -16.25 -7.22 5.83
CA LEU A 237 -15.23 -8.29 5.88
C LEU A 237 -15.50 -9.40 6.90
N GLU A 238 -16.41 -9.17 7.86
CA GLU A 238 -16.70 -10.12 8.93
C GLU A 238 -17.94 -10.96 8.66
N SER A 239 -19.03 -10.29 8.29
CA SER A 239 -20.31 -10.92 7.92
C SER A 239 -20.33 -11.45 6.50
N GLY A 240 -19.49 -10.90 5.61
CA GLY A 240 -19.47 -11.23 4.18
C GLY A 240 -20.70 -10.75 3.42
N VAL A 241 -21.41 -9.76 3.97
CA VAL A 241 -22.60 -9.17 3.36
C VAL A 241 -22.19 -8.02 2.44
N TRP A 242 -22.81 -8.00 1.25
CA TRP A 242 -22.74 -6.88 0.33
C TRP A 242 -23.91 -5.94 0.54
N ASP A 243 -23.65 -4.64 0.47
CA ASP A 243 -24.70 -3.62 0.48
C ASP A 243 -24.41 -2.53 -0.57
N ARG A 244 -25.46 -1.85 -1.03
CA ARG A 244 -25.35 -0.72 -1.95
C ARG A 244 -25.49 0.57 -1.16
N SER A 245 -24.52 1.46 -1.31
CA SER A 245 -24.61 2.79 -0.70
C SER A 245 -25.80 3.55 -1.30
N VAL A 246 -26.59 4.17 -0.43
CA VAL A 246 -27.74 5.00 -0.81
C VAL A 246 -27.29 6.42 -1.21
N VAL A 247 -26.03 6.76 -0.99
CA VAL A 247 -25.48 8.09 -1.30
C VAL A 247 -25.44 8.31 -2.81
N GLU A 248 -26.16 9.33 -3.28
CA GLU A 248 -26.20 9.70 -4.69
C GLU A 248 -24.85 10.20 -5.18
N LEU A 249 -24.37 9.61 -6.27
CA LEU A 249 -23.13 10.04 -6.91
C LEU A 249 -23.32 11.37 -7.66
N PRO A 250 -22.24 12.18 -7.80
CA PRO A 250 -22.26 13.36 -8.67
C PRO A 250 -22.79 13.06 -10.08
N GLY A 251 -23.53 13.99 -10.68
CA GLY A 251 -24.04 13.83 -12.05
C GLY A 251 -22.96 13.95 -13.14
N GLU A 252 -23.24 13.44 -14.34
CA GLU A 252 -22.36 13.50 -15.52
C GLU A 252 -20.97 12.85 -15.32
N LEU A 253 -20.87 11.83 -14.47
CA LEU A 253 -19.64 11.06 -14.27
C LEU A 253 -19.33 10.20 -15.51
N THR A 254 -18.06 10.17 -15.91
CA THR A 254 -17.53 9.29 -16.98
C THR A 254 -16.64 8.18 -16.42
N PHE A 255 -16.10 8.38 -15.22
CA PHE A 255 -15.41 7.36 -14.43
C PHE A 255 -15.42 7.76 -12.97
N VAL A 256 -15.30 6.76 -12.08
CA VAL A 256 -15.29 6.95 -10.64
C VAL A 256 -14.22 6.08 -10.01
N LYS A 257 -13.46 6.65 -9.07
CA LYS A 257 -12.50 5.96 -8.21
C LYS A 257 -12.61 6.48 -6.79
N LEU A 258 -12.62 5.58 -5.82
CA LEU A 258 -12.66 5.91 -4.40
C LEU A 258 -11.24 5.91 -3.82
N VAL A 259 -11.07 6.65 -2.74
CA VAL A 259 -9.84 6.68 -1.93
C VAL A 259 -10.22 6.89 -0.47
N SER A 260 -9.54 6.21 0.45
CA SER A 260 -9.70 6.40 1.89
C SER A 260 -8.38 6.93 2.45
N ASP A 261 -8.44 7.87 3.40
CA ASP A 261 -7.25 8.35 4.10
C ASP A 261 -6.73 7.40 5.17
N GLY A 262 -7.48 6.33 5.46
CA GLY A 262 -7.19 5.38 6.54
C GLY A 262 -7.63 5.87 7.93
N GLU A 263 -8.13 7.10 8.05
CA GLU A 263 -8.62 7.70 9.30
C GLU A 263 -10.15 7.81 9.33
N GLY A 264 -10.82 7.24 8.32
CA GLY A 264 -12.27 7.13 8.25
C GLY A 264 -12.92 8.08 7.24
N LYS A 265 -12.16 8.89 6.52
CA LYS A 265 -12.70 9.72 5.44
C LYS A 265 -12.64 8.99 4.10
N LEU A 266 -13.68 9.19 3.31
CA LEU A 266 -13.78 8.67 1.96
C LEU A 266 -13.79 9.83 0.96
N TYR A 267 -12.98 9.69 -0.08
CA TYR A 267 -12.88 10.63 -1.18
C TYR A 267 -13.29 9.94 -2.48
N LEU A 268 -13.85 10.73 -3.39
CA LEU A 268 -14.21 10.31 -4.72
C LEU A 268 -13.45 11.15 -5.74
N VAL A 269 -12.75 10.48 -6.65
CA VAL A 269 -12.12 11.07 -7.82
C VAL A 269 -12.90 10.65 -9.04
N GLY A 270 -13.38 11.62 -9.81
CA GLY A 270 -14.26 11.34 -10.94
C GLY A 270 -14.04 12.27 -12.12
N GLY A 271 -14.16 11.71 -13.32
CA GLY A 271 -14.24 12.48 -14.55
C GLY A 271 -15.65 12.99 -14.78
N ILE A 272 -15.79 14.26 -15.16
CA ILE A 272 -17.06 14.88 -15.54
C ILE A 272 -17.07 15.12 -17.04
N GLY A 273 -18.11 14.63 -17.70
CA GLY A 273 -18.20 14.68 -19.15
C GLY A 273 -19.49 14.09 -19.71
N ARG A 274 -19.52 13.90 -21.03
CA ARG A 274 -20.71 13.41 -21.75
C ARG A 274 -20.29 12.39 -22.79
N ASN A 275 -21.16 11.42 -23.06
CA ASN A 275 -20.94 10.37 -24.05
C ASN A 275 -19.62 9.60 -23.81
N GLY A 276 -19.31 9.30 -22.55
CA GLY A 276 -18.08 8.62 -22.15
C GLY A 276 -16.79 9.45 -22.23
N ILE A 277 -16.86 10.73 -22.65
CA ILE A 277 -15.68 11.59 -22.80
C ILE A 277 -15.61 12.58 -21.64
N SER A 278 -14.61 12.40 -20.78
CA SER A 278 -14.30 13.33 -19.69
C SER A 278 -13.76 14.66 -20.22
N LYS A 279 -14.26 15.77 -19.69
CA LYS A 279 -13.77 17.13 -19.97
C LYS A 279 -13.07 17.78 -18.78
N SER A 280 -13.38 17.32 -17.58
CA SER A 280 -12.78 17.79 -16.33
C SER A 280 -12.66 16.63 -15.36
N MET A 281 -11.74 16.71 -14.40
CA MET A 281 -11.68 15.78 -13.28
C MET A 281 -11.88 16.56 -11.99
N LYS A 282 -12.65 15.99 -11.07
CA LYS A 282 -12.98 16.63 -9.80
C LYS A 282 -12.76 15.64 -8.65
N LEU A 283 -12.58 16.23 -7.47
CA LEU A 283 -12.39 15.52 -6.20
C LEU A 283 -13.51 15.92 -5.25
N TRP A 284 -14.15 14.93 -4.64
CA TRP A 284 -15.17 15.10 -3.61
C TRP A 284 -14.77 14.39 -2.32
N GLU A 285 -15.23 14.88 -1.19
CA GLU A 285 -15.14 14.27 0.14
C GLU A 285 -16.55 13.86 0.57
N LEU A 286 -16.69 12.69 1.18
CA LEU A 286 -17.95 12.23 1.73
C LEU A 286 -18.16 12.90 3.10
N GLU A 287 -19.12 13.83 3.17
CA GLU A 287 -19.51 14.52 4.40
C GLU A 287 -20.92 14.08 4.79
N GLY A 288 -21.03 13.23 5.82
CA GLY A 288 -22.28 12.59 6.19
C GLY A 288 -22.78 11.69 5.08
N GLU A 289 -23.91 12.05 4.47
CA GLU A 289 -24.53 11.31 3.37
C GLU A 289 -24.44 12.06 2.03
N ASN A 290 -23.48 12.99 1.89
CA ASN A 290 -23.35 13.80 0.68
C ASN A 290 -21.90 13.89 0.18
N TRP A 291 -21.72 13.81 -1.14
CA TRP A 291 -20.44 14.08 -1.79
C TRP A 291 -20.25 15.59 -1.98
N VAL A 292 -19.34 16.18 -1.20
CA VAL A 292 -19.04 17.62 -1.24
C VAL A 292 -17.82 17.85 -2.12
N LEU A 293 -17.93 18.76 -3.09
CA LEU A 293 -16.85 19.10 -4.01
C LEU A 293 -15.70 19.78 -3.23
N VAL A 294 -14.52 19.15 -3.25
CA VAL A 294 -13.31 19.67 -2.61
C VAL A 294 -12.52 20.55 -3.58
N GLU A 295 -12.23 20.03 -4.77
CA GLU A 295 -11.39 20.74 -5.74
C GLU A 295 -11.62 20.21 -7.17
N SER A 296 -11.39 21.08 -8.17
CA SER A 296 -11.34 20.71 -9.57
C SER A 296 -9.90 20.65 -10.08
N LEU A 297 -9.58 19.67 -10.93
CA LEU A 297 -8.27 19.61 -11.57
C LEU A 297 -8.09 20.82 -12.50
N PRO A 298 -7.01 21.61 -12.39
CA PRO A 298 -6.76 22.73 -13.28
C PRO A 298 -6.74 22.31 -14.75
N GLU A 299 -7.30 23.17 -15.62
CA GLU A 299 -7.60 22.83 -17.02
C GLU A 299 -6.38 22.29 -17.78
N PHE A 300 -5.22 22.93 -17.67
CA PHE A 300 -4.00 22.51 -18.37
C PHE A 300 -3.52 21.11 -17.92
N MET A 301 -3.70 20.75 -16.64
CA MET A 301 -3.38 19.41 -16.15
C MET A 301 -4.42 18.40 -16.62
N CYS A 302 -5.68 18.81 -16.66
CA CYS A 302 -6.78 17.97 -17.13
C CYS A 302 -6.63 17.61 -18.61
N GLN A 303 -6.23 18.56 -19.46
CA GLN A 303 -5.96 18.29 -20.88
C GLN A 303 -4.92 17.17 -21.05
N LYS A 304 -3.83 17.19 -20.28
CA LYS A 304 -2.83 16.11 -20.27
C LYS A 304 -3.44 14.78 -19.83
N LEU A 305 -4.14 14.76 -18.69
CA LEU A 305 -4.75 13.53 -18.14
C LEU A 305 -5.75 12.91 -19.12
N VAL A 306 -6.67 13.71 -19.67
CA VAL A 306 -7.68 13.27 -20.63
C VAL A 306 -7.04 12.79 -21.92
N SER A 307 -5.98 13.44 -22.41
CA SER A 307 -5.27 12.96 -23.62
C SER A 307 -4.62 11.59 -23.42
N VAL A 308 -4.14 11.31 -22.20
CA VAL A 308 -3.47 10.05 -21.86
C VAL A 308 -4.48 8.93 -21.62
N CYS A 309 -5.61 9.25 -20.98
CA CYS A 309 -6.62 8.27 -20.57
C CYS A 309 -7.81 8.18 -21.53
N TYR A 310 -7.75 8.81 -22.71
CA TYR A 310 -8.86 8.86 -23.66
C TYR A 310 -9.35 7.44 -24.00
N HIS A 311 -10.64 7.18 -23.76
CA HIS A 311 -11.29 5.86 -23.88
C HIS A 311 -10.70 4.71 -23.05
N ASN A 312 -9.81 5.01 -22.11
CA ASN A 312 -9.13 4.02 -21.26
C ASN A 312 -9.29 4.40 -19.77
N TYR A 313 -10.42 5.00 -19.40
CA TYR A 313 -10.66 5.44 -18.03
C TYR A 313 -10.73 4.27 -17.04
N GLU A 314 -11.01 3.05 -17.52
CA GLU A 314 -10.92 1.84 -16.71
C GLU A 314 -9.53 1.59 -16.13
N HIS A 315 -8.47 2.08 -16.79
CA HIS A 315 -7.11 1.91 -16.34
C HIS A 315 -6.67 2.95 -15.32
N VAL A 316 -7.51 3.97 -15.05
CA VAL A 316 -7.26 4.94 -13.98
C VAL A 316 -7.49 4.26 -12.64
N TYR A 317 -6.61 4.49 -11.67
CA TYR A 317 -6.81 4.05 -10.29
C TYR A 317 -6.24 5.10 -9.33
N CYS A 318 -6.74 5.09 -8.10
CA CYS A 318 -6.35 6.05 -7.10
C CYS A 318 -6.01 5.36 -5.79
N PHE A 319 -5.12 5.97 -5.01
CA PHE A 319 -4.80 5.51 -3.66
C PHE A 319 -4.29 6.66 -2.80
N TRP A 320 -4.25 6.44 -1.49
CA TRP A 320 -3.78 7.42 -0.52
C TRP A 320 -2.32 7.22 -0.14
N HIS A 321 -1.60 8.32 0.04
CA HIS A 321 -0.23 8.33 0.53
C HIS A 321 0.05 9.61 1.33
N GLN A 322 0.21 9.50 2.66
CA GLN A 322 0.68 10.57 3.54
C GLN A 322 0.08 11.97 3.21
N GLU A 323 -1.24 12.14 3.37
CA GLU A 323 -1.96 13.38 3.04
C GLU A 323 -2.07 13.74 1.56
N THR A 324 -1.77 12.78 0.68
CA THR A 324 -1.92 12.95 -0.76
C THR A 324 -2.80 11.89 -1.38
N ILE A 325 -3.64 12.33 -2.33
CA ILE A 325 -4.41 11.44 -3.20
C ILE A 325 -3.62 11.30 -4.49
N CYS A 326 -3.19 10.09 -4.81
CA CYS A 326 -2.50 9.77 -6.05
C CYS A 326 -3.49 9.26 -7.09
N VAL A 327 -3.41 9.79 -8.31
CA VAL A 327 -4.17 9.39 -9.50
C VAL A 327 -3.19 8.85 -10.53
N CYS A 328 -3.35 7.57 -10.86
CA CYS A 328 -2.44 6.79 -11.67
C CYS A 328 -3.19 6.16 -12.83
N CYS A 329 -2.46 5.70 -13.86
CA CYS A 329 -3.03 4.94 -14.97
C CYS A 329 -2.09 3.81 -15.39
N TYR A 330 -2.61 2.60 -15.63
CA TYR A 330 -1.77 1.44 -16.00
C TYR A 330 -1.02 1.62 -17.32
N THR A 331 -1.50 2.50 -18.20
CA THR A 331 -0.88 2.78 -19.50
C THR A 331 0.07 3.97 -19.47
N TRP A 332 0.22 4.64 -18.31
CA TRP A 332 1.00 5.87 -18.19
C TRP A 332 1.94 5.89 -16.97
N PRO A 333 3.21 6.31 -17.13
CA PRO A 333 4.18 6.26 -16.05
C PRO A 333 4.05 7.39 -15.02
N GLU A 334 3.57 8.58 -15.38
CA GLU A 334 3.54 9.70 -14.44
C GLU A 334 2.31 9.65 -13.51
N ILE A 335 2.48 10.13 -12.29
CA ILE A 335 1.39 10.26 -11.32
C ILE A 335 0.98 11.72 -11.21
N LEU A 336 -0.32 11.94 -11.20
CA LEU A 336 -0.92 13.19 -10.75
C LEU A 336 -1.32 13.02 -9.29
N TYR A 337 -0.97 13.96 -8.41
CA TYR A 337 -1.35 13.87 -7.01
C TYR A 337 -1.90 15.18 -6.47
N TYR A 338 -2.84 15.06 -5.54
CA TYR A 338 -3.44 16.17 -4.81
C TYR A 338 -2.92 16.21 -3.39
N LYS A 339 -2.34 17.33 -2.97
CA LYS A 339 -1.94 17.56 -1.57
C LYS A 339 -3.12 18.14 -0.80
N VAL A 340 -3.69 17.37 0.14
CA VAL A 340 -4.89 17.77 0.88
C VAL A 340 -4.64 19.03 1.72
N ALA A 341 -3.54 19.07 2.48
CA ALA A 341 -3.20 20.19 3.36
C ALA A 341 -3.05 21.54 2.61
N ARG A 342 -2.66 21.51 1.33
CA ARG A 342 -2.46 22.72 0.52
C ARG A 342 -3.56 22.96 -0.51
N ARG A 343 -4.45 21.99 -0.71
CA ARG A 343 -5.45 21.97 -1.78
C ARG A 343 -4.87 22.25 -3.16
N THR A 344 -3.79 21.54 -3.52
CA THR A 344 -3.09 21.76 -4.80
C THR A 344 -2.78 20.46 -5.52
N TRP A 345 -2.87 20.51 -6.84
CA TRP A 345 -2.51 19.42 -7.75
C TRP A 345 -1.08 19.58 -8.25
N HIS A 346 -0.39 18.46 -8.41
CA HIS A 346 1.00 18.41 -8.85
C HIS A 346 1.28 17.13 -9.65
N TRP A 347 2.20 17.21 -10.61
CA TRP A 347 2.72 16.03 -11.30
C TRP A 347 4.00 15.55 -10.60
N LEU A 348 4.14 14.23 -10.45
CA LEU A 348 5.40 13.63 -10.04
C LEU A 348 6.39 13.58 -11.19
N PRO A 349 7.71 13.73 -10.91
CA PRO A 349 8.73 13.57 -11.93
C PRO A 349 8.77 12.12 -12.42
N LYS A 350 8.96 11.95 -13.73
CA LYS A 350 9.11 10.64 -14.37
C LYS A 350 10.22 9.83 -13.69
N CYS A 351 9.99 8.53 -13.50
CA CYS A 351 10.99 7.63 -12.95
C CYS A 351 12.23 7.55 -13.86
N PRO A 352 13.44 7.83 -13.33
CA PRO A 352 14.67 7.79 -14.12
C PRO A 352 15.06 6.36 -14.53
N SER A 353 14.52 5.34 -13.85
CA SER A 353 14.78 3.93 -14.16
C SER A 353 13.89 3.37 -15.27
N LEU A 354 12.95 4.17 -15.80
CA LEU A 354 12.11 3.74 -16.91
C LEU A 354 12.88 3.78 -18.23
N PRO A 355 12.71 2.77 -19.10
CA PRO A 355 13.27 2.80 -20.44
C PRO A 355 12.68 3.96 -21.27
N ASP A 356 13.34 4.32 -22.37
CA ASP A 356 12.85 5.36 -23.29
C ASP A 356 11.58 4.93 -24.03
N LYS A 357 11.45 3.63 -24.29
CA LYS A 357 10.23 3.00 -24.80
C LYS A 357 9.69 2.07 -23.73
N TRP A 358 8.45 2.30 -23.31
CA TRP A 358 7.77 1.49 -22.31
C TRP A 358 6.49 0.88 -22.87
N SER A 359 6.13 -0.29 -22.36
CA SER A 359 4.81 -0.88 -22.53
C SER A 359 3.84 -0.35 -21.48
N CYS A 360 2.56 -0.72 -21.58
CA CYS A 360 1.64 -0.61 -20.46
C CYS A 360 2.03 -1.57 -19.31
N GLY A 361 1.39 -1.38 -18.15
CA GLY A 361 1.59 -2.20 -16.96
C GLY A 361 2.13 -1.45 -15.74
N PHE A 362 1.98 -0.12 -15.69
CA PHE A 362 2.43 0.69 -14.55
C PHE A 362 1.57 0.46 -13.31
N ARG A 363 2.20 -0.01 -12.24
CA ARG A 363 1.53 -0.20 -10.95
C ARG A 363 2.22 0.61 -9.87
N TRP A 364 1.48 1.51 -9.27
CA TRP A 364 1.94 2.39 -8.21
C TRP A 364 1.33 1.97 -6.88
N PHE A 365 2.14 1.97 -5.83
CA PHE A 365 1.70 1.57 -4.50
C PHE A 365 2.20 2.55 -3.45
N SER A 366 1.37 2.80 -2.45
CA SER A 366 1.78 3.47 -1.22
C SER A 366 2.51 2.50 -0.33
N PHE A 367 3.76 2.81 0.03
CA PHE A 367 4.55 2.04 0.98
C PHE A 367 4.90 2.90 2.18
N VAL A 368 4.11 2.72 3.24
CA VAL A 368 4.35 3.29 4.56
C VAL A 368 4.99 2.18 5.40
N PRO A 369 6.31 2.19 5.62
CA PRO A 369 7.01 1.06 6.22
C PRO A 369 6.65 0.91 7.70
N GLU A 370 6.42 -0.32 8.14
CA GLU A 370 5.95 -0.61 9.50
C GLU A 370 6.69 -1.80 10.10
N LEU A 371 7.36 -1.58 11.23
CA LEU A 371 8.19 -2.61 11.86
C LEU A 371 7.37 -3.73 12.50
N TYR A 372 6.19 -3.41 13.02
CA TYR A 372 5.36 -4.33 13.80
C TYR A 372 4.29 -5.04 12.97
N ALA A 373 4.21 -4.75 11.67
CA ALA A 373 3.28 -5.45 10.79
C ALA A 373 3.63 -6.93 10.72
N GLN A 374 2.74 -7.76 11.28
CA GLN A 374 2.90 -9.20 11.39
C GLN A 374 2.52 -9.90 10.08
N VAL A 375 3.25 -10.97 9.77
CA VAL A 375 3.11 -11.74 8.53
C VAL A 375 2.61 -13.15 8.78
#